data_AF-A0A919GDJ5-F1
#
_entry.id   AF-A0A919GDJ5-F1
#
_cell.length_a   1.000
_cell.length_b   1.000
_cell.length_c   1.000
_cell.angle_alpha   90.00
_cell.angle_beta   90.00
_cell.angle_gamma   90.00
#
_symmetry.space_group_name_H-M   'P 1'
#
loop_
_entity.id
_entity.type
_entity.pdbx_description
1 polymer ?
#
loop_
_entity_poly.entity_id
_entity_poly.type
_entity_poly.pdbx_seq_one_letter_code
_entity_poly.pdbx_strand_id
1 'polypeptide(L)'
;MVAQGTFRVQADQLDGLGRELEEAVGSMRGAMSALRGTQPQVVGHEALELACDGFGEGWSFGLKQLGETLKALGGGLQATAKGYRQADEAVRKVMSGQVS
;
A
#
# COMPACT_ATOMS: atom_id res chain seq x y z
N MET A 1 4.53 -2.91 30.43
CA MET A 1 4.67 -3.95 29.40
C MET A 1 3.53 -3.80 28.38
N VAL A 2 3.56 -2.77 27.52
CA VAL A 2 2.40 -2.40 26.66
C VAL A 2 2.78 -2.22 25.17
N ALA A 3 4.06 -2.29 24.82
CA ALA A 3 4.52 -1.95 23.46
C ALA A 3 4.41 -3.09 22.44
N GLN A 4 4.67 -4.34 22.85
CA GLN A 4 4.78 -5.48 21.90
C GLN A 4 3.45 -5.85 21.23
N GLY A 5 2.34 -5.85 21.98
CA GLY A 5 1.01 -6.16 21.42
C GLY A 5 0.48 -5.07 20.49
N THR A 6 0.68 -3.81 20.87
CA THR A 6 0.17 -2.64 20.15
C THR A 6 0.85 -2.48 18.78
N PHE A 7 2.17 -2.66 18.69
CA PHE A 7 2.90 -2.55 17.42
C PHE A 7 2.60 -3.70 16.46
N ARG A 8 2.40 -4.92 16.98
CA ARG A 8 2.03 -6.06 16.12
C ARG A 8 0.66 -5.83 15.48
N VAL A 9 -0.31 -5.39 16.28
CA VAL A 9 -1.65 -5.02 15.79
C VAL A 9 -1.57 -3.88 14.76
N GLN A 10 -0.72 -2.88 14.98
CA GLN A 10 -0.53 -1.77 14.03
C GLN A 10 0.11 -2.25 12.71
N ALA A 11 1.09 -3.14 12.77
CA ALA A 11 1.70 -3.72 11.58
C ALA A 11 0.68 -4.57 10.79
N ASP A 12 -0.08 -5.41 11.49
CA ASP A 12 -1.14 -6.24 10.87
C ASP A 12 -2.25 -5.35 10.24
N GLN A 13 -2.60 -4.23 10.88
CA GLN A 13 -3.56 -3.25 10.35
C GLN A 13 -3.04 -2.52 9.10
N LEU A 14 -1.75 -2.17 9.07
CA LEU A 14 -1.13 -1.53 7.90
C LEU A 14 -0.99 -2.48 6.71
N ASP A 15 -0.70 -3.75 6.97
CA ASP A 15 -0.74 -4.80 5.94
C ASP A 15 -2.16 -4.96 5.39
N GLY A 16 -3.18 -4.96 6.26
CA GLY A 16 -4.59 -4.97 5.86
C GLY A 16 -4.97 -3.77 4.99
N LEU A 17 -4.61 -2.56 5.43
CA LEU A 17 -4.84 -1.33 4.67
C LEU A 17 -4.13 -1.36 3.30
N GLY A 18 -2.90 -1.90 3.25
CA GLY A 18 -2.17 -2.10 2.00
C GLY A 18 -2.94 -2.98 1.02
N ARG A 19 -3.49 -4.11 1.49
CA ARG A 19 -4.29 -5.03 0.66
C ARG A 19 -5.60 -4.40 0.19
N GLU A 20 -6.32 -3.69 1.06
CA GLU A 20 -7.55 -2.98 0.68
C GLU A 20 -7.29 -1.93 -0.41
N LEU A 21 -6.18 -1.20 -0.30
CA LEU A 21 -5.80 -0.21 -1.29
C LEU A 21 -5.36 -0.84 -2.61
N GLU A 22 -4.65 -1.98 -2.58
CA GLU A 22 -4.35 -2.76 -3.79
C GLU A 22 -5.62 -3.26 -4.49
N GLU A 23 -6.60 -3.78 -3.73
CA GLU A 23 -7.89 -4.20 -4.27
C GLU A 23 -8.66 -3.02 -4.88
N ALA A 24 -8.70 -1.88 -4.19
CA ALA A 24 -9.34 -0.66 -4.68
C ALA A 24 -8.70 -0.17 -5.99
N VAL A 25 -7.36 -0.20 -6.09
CA VAL A 25 -6.62 0.10 -7.33
C VAL A 25 -7.01 -0.85 -8.46
N GLY A 26 -7.11 -2.15 -8.16
CA GLY A 26 -7.54 -3.18 -9.12
C GLY A 26 -8.95 -2.95 -9.64
N SER A 27 -9.92 -2.74 -8.73
CA SER A 27 -11.30 -2.43 -9.08
C SER A 27 -11.43 -1.16 -9.91
N MET A 28 -10.69 -0.10 -9.56
CA MET A 28 -10.67 1.15 -10.32
C MET A 28 -10.08 0.99 -11.71
N ARG A 29 -8.99 0.21 -11.88
CA ARG A 29 -8.46 -0.13 -13.21
C ARG A 29 -9.49 -0.87 -14.05
N GLY A 30 -10.20 -1.83 -13.46
CA GLY A 30 -11.28 -2.56 -14.13
C GLY A 30 -12.40 -1.62 -14.59
N ALA A 31 -12.87 -0.73 -13.70
CA ALA A 31 -13.89 0.26 -14.01
C ALA A 31 -13.46 1.22 -15.12
N MET A 32 -12.21 1.69 -15.10
CA MET A 32 -11.63 2.55 -16.14
C MET A 32 -11.53 1.84 -17.50
N SER A 33 -11.14 0.56 -17.51
CA SER A 33 -11.11 -0.24 -18.73
C SER A 33 -12.52 -0.45 -19.29
N ALA A 34 -13.50 -0.68 -18.42
CA ALA A 34 -14.90 -0.79 -18.83
C ALA A 34 -15.42 0.53 -19.40
N LEU A 35 -15.08 1.67 -18.78
CA LEU A 35 -15.42 3.01 -19.24
C LEU A 35 -14.91 3.29 -20.65
N ARG A 36 -13.63 2.96 -20.94
CA ARG A 36 -13.05 3.00 -22.29
C ARG A 36 -13.82 2.09 -23.27
N GLY A 37 -14.18 0.89 -22.84
CA GLY A 37 -14.93 -0.07 -23.65
C GLY A 37 -16.37 0.35 -23.95
N THR A 38 -17.00 1.14 -23.08
CA THR A 38 -18.36 1.66 -23.25
C THR A 38 -18.44 2.98 -24.00
N GLN A 39 -17.30 3.59 -24.33
CA GLN A 39 -17.28 4.86 -25.06
C GLN A 39 -17.89 4.63 -26.45
N PRO A 40 -19.05 5.23 -26.77
CA PRO A 40 -19.68 4.98 -28.04
C PRO A 40 -18.76 5.57 -29.12
N GLN A 41 -18.60 4.86 -30.23
CA GLN A 41 -17.76 5.20 -31.40
C GLN A 41 -18.29 6.44 -32.15
N VAL A 42 -18.83 7.42 -31.43
CA VAL A 42 -19.44 8.63 -31.97
C VAL A 42 -18.31 9.54 -32.42
N VAL A 43 -17.97 9.38 -33.69
CA VAL A 43 -17.21 10.30 -34.53
C VAL A 43 -17.55 11.75 -34.13
N GLY A 44 -16.62 12.46 -33.48
CA GLY A 44 -16.71 13.93 -33.40
C GLY A 44 -16.12 14.67 -32.21
N HIS A 45 -15.63 14.05 -31.13
CA HIS A 45 -15.04 14.81 -30.00
C HIS A 45 -13.63 14.34 -29.65
N GLU A 46 -12.66 14.68 -30.50
CA GLU A 46 -11.23 14.47 -30.31
C GLU A 46 -10.75 15.00 -28.93
N ALA A 47 -11.33 16.12 -28.46
CA ALA A 47 -11.07 16.68 -27.13
C ALA A 47 -11.59 15.81 -25.97
N LEU A 48 -12.70 15.09 -26.15
CA LEU A 48 -13.27 14.21 -25.13
C LEU A 48 -12.47 12.91 -25.03
N GLU A 49 -12.06 12.35 -26.17
CA GLU A 49 -11.17 11.18 -26.20
C GLU A 49 -9.83 11.51 -25.55
N LEU A 50 -9.21 12.63 -25.93
CA LEU A 50 -7.94 13.07 -25.34
C LEU A 50 -8.06 13.33 -23.82
N ALA A 51 -9.19 13.89 -23.36
CA ALA A 51 -9.44 14.08 -21.94
C ALA A 51 -9.63 12.76 -21.19
N CYS A 52 -10.35 11.79 -21.78
CA CYS A 52 -10.51 10.45 -21.22
C CYS A 52 -9.17 9.68 -21.18
N ASP A 53 -8.33 9.85 -22.19
CA ASP A 53 -7.00 9.27 -22.23
C ASP A 53 -6.07 9.87 -21.17
N GLY A 54 -5.97 11.20 -21.12
CA GLY A 54 -5.17 11.90 -20.12
C GLY A 54 -5.64 11.64 -18.69
N PHE A 55 -6.96 11.60 -18.47
CA PHE A 55 -7.53 11.18 -17.18
C PHE A 55 -7.15 9.74 -16.86
N GLY A 56 -7.23 8.83 -17.83
CA GLY A 56 -6.87 7.42 -17.63
C GLY A 56 -5.39 7.21 -17.30
N GLU A 57 -4.49 7.88 -18.00
CA GLU A 57 -3.05 7.78 -17.72
C GLU A 57 -2.68 8.40 -16.38
N GLY A 58 -3.13 9.63 -16.11
CA GLY A 58 -2.84 10.33 -14.86
C GLY A 58 -3.38 9.58 -13.63
N TRP A 59 -4.59 9.03 -13.75
CA TRP A 59 -5.21 8.26 -12.68
C TRP A 59 -4.53 6.91 -12.45
N SER A 60 -4.19 6.18 -13.52
CA SER A 60 -3.44 4.93 -13.44
C SER A 60 -2.06 5.12 -12.80
N PHE A 61 -1.39 6.23 -13.11
CA PHE A 61 -0.12 6.62 -12.52
C PHE A 61 -0.27 6.94 -11.02
N GLY A 62 -1.22 7.79 -10.65
CA GLY A 62 -1.47 8.15 -9.24
C GLY A 62 -1.77 6.94 -8.36
N LEU A 63 -2.59 6.02 -8.86
CA LEU A 63 -2.90 4.75 -8.18
C LEU A 63 -1.67 3.85 -8.01
N LYS A 64 -0.79 3.80 -9.01
CA LYS A 64 0.47 3.06 -8.90
C LYS A 64 1.38 3.65 -7.81
N GLN A 65 1.53 4.99 -7.80
CA GLN A 65 2.34 5.68 -6.79
C GLN A 65 1.80 5.46 -5.36
N LEU A 66 0.47 5.45 -5.21
CA LEU A 66 -0.19 5.13 -3.93
C LEU A 66 0.17 3.72 -3.45
N GLY A 67 0.05 2.72 -4.33
CA GLY A 67 0.43 1.33 -4.01
C GLY A 67 1.89 1.19 -3.61
N GLU A 68 2.81 1.81 -4.34
CA GLU A 68 4.24 1.79 -4.01
C GLU A 68 4.54 2.46 -2.65
N THR A 69 3.88 3.58 -2.35
CA THR A 69 4.03 4.30 -1.08
C THR A 69 3.57 3.44 0.10
N LEU A 70 2.43 2.78 -0.03
CA LEU A 70 1.88 1.92 1.02
C LEU A 70 2.77 0.71 1.28
N LYS A 71 3.28 0.09 0.22
CA LYS A 71 4.22 -1.03 0.33
C LYS A 71 5.49 -0.62 1.05
N ALA A 72 6.01 0.58 0.75
CA ALA A 72 7.18 1.12 1.45
C ALA A 72 6.89 1.38 2.94
N LEU A 73 5.72 1.93 3.27
CA LEU A 73 5.28 2.14 4.66
C LEU A 73 5.15 0.82 5.43
N GLY A 74 4.50 -0.20 4.84
CA GLY A 74 4.37 -1.53 5.44
C GLY A 74 5.73 -2.18 5.70
N GLY A 75 6.65 -2.13 4.72
CA GLY A 75 8.01 -2.63 4.88
C GLY A 75 8.80 -1.91 5.97
N GLY A 76 8.66 -0.58 6.05
CA GLY A 76 9.28 0.24 7.11
C GLY A 76 8.79 -0.16 8.50
N LEU A 77 7.48 -0.29 8.70
CA LEU A 77 6.91 -0.72 9.98
C LEU A 77 7.33 -2.13 10.38
N GLN A 78 7.37 -3.06 9.43
CA GLN A 78 7.83 -4.43 9.70
C GLN A 78 9.31 -4.43 10.14
N ALA A 79 10.15 -3.63 9.48
CA ALA A 79 11.54 -3.45 9.85
C ALA A 79 11.68 -2.83 11.25
N THR A 80 10.90 -1.81 11.58
CA THR A 80 10.85 -1.20 12.92
C THR A 80 10.44 -2.21 13.98
N ALA A 81 9.37 -2.99 13.73
CA ALA A 81 8.91 -4.03 14.65
C ALA A 81 9.95 -5.14 14.85
N LYS A 82 10.69 -5.51 13.80
CA LYS A 82 11.81 -6.45 13.90
C LYS A 82 12.95 -5.87 14.76
N GLY A 83 13.33 -4.61 14.53
CA GLY A 83 14.37 -3.93 15.29
C GLY A 83 14.05 -3.87 16.79
N TYR A 84 12.81 -3.53 17.15
CA TYR A 84 12.38 -3.56 18.55
C TYR A 84 12.44 -4.95 19.17
N ARG A 85 11.98 -6.00 18.48
CA ARG A 85 12.08 -7.38 18.98
C ARG A 85 13.52 -7.79 19.24
N GLN A 86 14.43 -7.48 18.30
CA GLN A 86 15.84 -7.77 18.45
C GLN A 86 16.47 -7.01 19.63
N ALA A 87 16.12 -5.73 19.79
CA ALA A 87 16.58 -4.93 20.92
C ALA A 87 16.08 -5.48 22.26
N ASP A 88 14.80 -5.84 22.35
CA ASP A 88 14.20 -6.41 23.56
C ASP A 88 14.81 -7.78 23.91
N GLU A 89 15.10 -8.60 22.90
CA GLU A 89 15.77 -9.89 23.07
C GLU A 89 17.23 -9.72 23.51
N ALA A 90 17.95 -8.75 22.96
CA ALA A 90 19.31 -8.40 23.37
C ALA A 90 19.34 -7.90 24.83
N VAL A 91 18.43 -7.00 25.20
CA VAL A 91 18.26 -6.53 26.58
C VAL A 91 17.95 -7.69 27.52
N ARG A 92 17.04 -8.60 27.14
CA ARG A 92 16.74 -9.79 27.94
C ARG A 92 17.98 -10.67 28.15
N LYS A 93 18.76 -10.95 27.10
CA LYS A 93 19.98 -11.77 27.21
C LYS A 93 21.02 -11.16 28.15
N VAL A 94 21.19 -9.84 28.09
CA VAL A 94 22.09 -9.09 28.99
C VAL A 94 21.57 -9.15 30.43
N MET A 95 20.27 -8.92 30.64
CA MET A 95 19.66 -8.91 31.98
C MET A 95 19.50 -10.30 32.60
N SER A 96 19.37 -11.37 31.81
CA SER A 96 19.26 -12.74 32.31
C SER A 96 20.60 -13.41 32.61
N GLY A 97 21.72 -12.68 32.49
CA GLY A 97 23.07 -13.20 32.80
C GLY A 97 23.56 -14.29 31.84
N GLN A 98 22.92 -14.47 30.68
CA GLN A 98 23.31 -15.47 29.66
C GLN A 98 24.41 -14.95 28.71
N VAL A 99 25.14 -13.90 29.12
CA VAL A 99 26.38 -13.49 28.45
C VAL A 99 27.52 -14.25 29.13
N SER A 100 27.89 -15.39 28.55
CA SER A 100 29.21 -16.01 28.72
C SER A 100 30.00 -15.81 27.44
#